data_AF-A0A7C6EWQ3-F1
#
_entry.id   AF-A0A7C6EWQ3-F1
#
_cell.length_a   1.000
_cell.length_b   1.000
_cell.length_c   1.000
_cell.angle_alpha   90.00
_cell.angle_beta   90.00
_cell.angle_gamma   90.00
#
_symmetry.space_group_name_H-M   'P 1'
#
loop_
_entity.id
_entity.type
_entity.pdbx_description
1 polymer ?
#
loop_
_entity_poly.entity_id
_entity_poly.type
_entity_poly.pdbx_seq_one_letter_code
_entity_poly.pdbx_strand_id
1 'polypeptide(L)' 'MKNKNIFSVLLTGFAVLMFTANSCVKDLDTEPIDPNVVTSASVYKDPAAWKQVLAKCYAGLAVSG' A
#
# COMPACT_ATOMS: atom_id res chain seq x y z
N MET A 1 -41.57 -14.27 21.41
CA MET A 1 -40.27 -13.81 21.97
C MET A 1 -39.02 -14.47 21.36
N LYS A 2 -39.12 -15.59 20.60
CA LYS A 2 -37.94 -16.24 19.99
C LYS A 2 -37.29 -15.44 18.84
N ASN A 3 -38.06 -14.64 18.09
CA ASN A 3 -37.56 -13.91 16.91
C ASN A 3 -36.65 -12.71 17.24
N LYS A 4 -36.81 -12.08 18.42
CA LYS A 4 -35.99 -10.94 18.84
C LYS A 4 -34.54 -11.35 19.11
N ASN A 5 -34.33 -12.55 19.64
CA ASN A 5 -33.00 -13.08 19.96
C ASN A 5 -32.29 -13.55 18.69
N ILE A 6 -33.02 -14.20 17.76
CA ILE A 6 -32.51 -14.59 16.44
C ILE A 6 -32.10 -13.37 15.61
N PHE A 7 -32.92 -12.31 15.60
CA PHE A 7 -32.58 -11.06 14.92
C PHE A 7 -31.32 -10.40 15.50
N SER A 8 -31.15 -10.42 16.83
CA SER A 8 -29.93 -9.88 17.47
C SER A 8 -28.67 -10.71 17.18
N VAL A 9 -28.80 -12.04 17.05
CA VAL A 9 -27.70 -12.94 16.69
C VAL A 9 -27.27 -12.74 15.24
N LEU A 10 -28.23 -12.56 14.33
CA LEU A 10 -27.97 -12.30 12.91
C LEU A 10 -27.32 -10.93 12.69
N LEU A 11 -27.74 -9.92 13.45
CA LEU A 11 -27.12 -8.59 13.45
C LEU A 11 -25.67 -8.61 13.96
N THR A 12 -25.42 -9.38 15.03
CA THR A 12 -24.07 -9.52 15.60
C THR A 12 -23.14 -10.30 14.67
N GLY A 13 -23.64 -11.35 14.01
CA GLY A 13 -22.86 -12.12 13.04
C GLY A 13 -22.48 -11.31 11.79
N PHE A 14 -23.39 -10.47 11.29
CA PHE A 14 -23.11 -9.58 10.15
C PHE A 14 -22.06 -8.50 10.50
N ALA A 15 -22.10 -7.96 11.72
CA ALA A 15 -21.11 -6.99 12.18
C ALA A 15 -19.69 -7.60 12.20
N VAL A 16 -19.53 -8.82 12.72
CA VAL A 16 -18.23 -9.51 12.78
C VAL A 16 -17.64 -9.75 11.38
N LEU A 17 -18.47 -10.15 10.40
CA LEU A 17 -18.03 -10.35 9.01
C LEU A 17 -17.53 -9.06 8.35
N MET A 18 -18.16 -7.91 8.62
CA MET A 18 -17.75 -6.61 8.10
C MET A 18 -16.39 -6.15 8.69
N PHE A 19 -16.10 -6.48 9.95
CA PHE A 19 -14.80 -6.17 10.56
C PHE A 19 -13.66 -7.02 9.99
N THR A 20 -13.90 -8.31 9.71
CA THR A 20 -12.86 -9.19 9.15
C THR A 20 -12.54 -8.94 7.67
N ALA A 21 -13.48 -8.37 6.91
CA ALA A 21 -13.28 -8.09 5.48
C ALA A 21 -12.26 -6.96 5.21
N ASN A 22 -12.03 -6.06 6.18
CA ASN A 22 -11.08 -4.95 6.05
C ASN A 22 -9.62 -5.34 6.41
N SER A 23 -9.41 -6.53 6.99
CA SER A 23 -8.10 -6.95 7.51
C SER A 23 -7.06 -7.26 6.44
N CYS A 24 -7.46 -7.53 5.20
CA CYS A 24 -6.54 -7.77 4.07
C CYS A 24 -6.40 -6.58 3.10
N VAL A 25 -7.04 -5.43 3.38
CA VAL A 25 -6.99 -4.26 2.47
C VAL A 25 -5.82 -3.33 2.80
N LYS A 26 -5.27 -3.41 4.02
CA LYS A 26 -4.15 -2.57 4.49
C LYS A 26 -2.77 -3.01 4.02
N ASP A 27 -2.66 -4.18 3.40
CA ASP A 27 -1.39 -4.70 2.85
C ASP A 27 -1.19 -4.28 1.37
N LEU A 28 -2.08 -3.42 0.84
CA LEU A 28 -2.02 -2.88 -0.52
C LEU A 28 -1.50 -1.44 -0.56
N ASP A 29 -0.90 -0.95 0.52
CA ASP A 29 -0.19 0.32 0.52
C ASP A 29 1.20 0.11 -0.11
N THR A 30 1.32 0.45 -1.41
CA THR A 30 2.56 0.29 -2.20
C THR A 30 3.61 1.37 -1.88
N GLU A 31 3.52 2.00 -0.72
CA GLU A 31 4.53 2.90 -0.20
C GLU A 31 5.27 2.19 0.93
N PRO A 32 6.61 2.02 0.83
CA PRO A 32 7.36 1.33 1.85
C PRO A 32 7.27 2.13 3.16
N ILE A 33 6.91 1.41 4.21
CA ILE A 33 6.85 1.92 5.60
C ILE A 33 8.27 2.27 6.10
N ASP A 34 9.30 1.71 5.47
CA ASP A 34 10.70 1.95 5.81
C ASP A 34 11.21 3.28 5.21
N PRO A 35 11.60 4.26 6.04
CA PRO A 35 12.13 5.55 5.58
C PRO A 35 13.47 5.44 4.84
N ASN A 36 14.14 4.28 4.89
CA ASN A 36 15.39 4.02 4.18
C ASN A 36 15.17 3.50 2.76
N VAL A 37 13.92 3.19 2.38
CA VAL A 37 13.61 2.72 1.03
C VAL A 37 13.32 3.90 0.14
N VAL A 38 14.31 4.22 -0.70
CA VAL A 38 14.19 5.24 -1.72
C VAL A 38 13.26 4.75 -2.84
N THR A 39 12.02 5.21 -2.85
CA THR A 39 11.05 4.94 -3.92
C THR A 39 11.16 5.95 -5.06
N SER A 40 10.69 5.58 -6.26
CA SER A 40 10.53 6.53 -7.37
C SER A 40 9.77 7.79 -6.95
N ALA A 41 8.72 7.64 -6.13
CA ALA A 41 7.95 8.76 -5.58
C ALA A 41 8.76 9.66 -4.64
N SER A 42 9.75 9.13 -3.90
CA SER A 42 10.63 9.91 -3.03
C SER A 42 11.80 10.57 -3.79
N VAL A 43 12.36 9.90 -4.79
CA VAL A 43 13.51 10.38 -5.59
C VAL A 43 13.16 11.67 -6.32
N TYR A 44 11.95 11.78 -6.87
CA TYR A 44 11.55 12.95 -7.64
C TYR A 44 11.13 14.16 -6.78
N LYS A 45 11.07 14.01 -5.44
CA LYS A 45 10.80 15.13 -4.51
C LYS A 45 12.00 16.06 -4.35
N ASP A 46 13.22 15.55 -4.53
CA ASP A 46 14.44 16.36 -4.46
C ASP A 46 14.92 16.74 -5.87
N PRO A 47 14.94 18.03 -6.24
CA PRO A 47 15.47 18.50 -7.52
C PRO A 47 16.93 18.07 -7.77
N ALA A 48 17.74 17.84 -6.74
CA ALA A 48 19.12 17.38 -6.89
C ALA A 48 19.22 15.90 -7.32
N ALA A 49 18.24 15.07 -6.94
CA ALA A 49 18.23 13.64 -7.25
C ALA A 49 17.93 13.34 -8.72
N TRP A 50 17.32 14.27 -9.46
CA TRP A 50 17.08 14.16 -10.91
C TRP A 50 18.35 13.93 -11.73
N LYS A 51 19.45 14.61 -11.36
CA LYS A 51 20.74 14.44 -12.03
C LYS A 51 21.29 13.01 -11.87
N GLN A 52 21.04 12.40 -10.71
CA GLN A 52 21.50 11.05 -10.41
C GLN A 52 20.68 10.01 -11.20
N VAL A 53 19.38 10.23 -11.38
CA VAL A 53 18.52 9.39 -12.23
C VAL A 53 18.99 9.44 -13.69
N LEU A 54 19.21 10.65 -14.23
CA LEU A 54 19.70 10.83 -15.59
C LEU A 54 21.07 10.16 -15.81
N ALA A 55 21.97 10.28 -14.83
CA ALA A 55 23.27 9.61 -14.88
C ALA A 55 23.13 8.08 -14.94
N LYS A 56 22.21 7.48 -14.17
CA LYS A 56 21.92 6.04 -14.26
C LYS A 56 21.33 5.63 -15.61
N CYS A 57 20.43 6.44 -16.19
CA CYS A 57 19.89 6.18 -17.53
C CYS A 57 20.99 6.21 -18.60
N TYR A 58 21.87 7.21 -18.55
CA TYR A 58 23.01 7.32 -19.48
C TYR A 58 23.99 6.14 -19.30
N ALA A 59 24.30 5.77 -18.06
CA ALA A 59 25.14 4.61 -17.77
C ALA A 59 24.51 3.31 -18.29
N GLY A 60 23.21 3.11 -18.13
CA GLY A 60 22.49 1.95 -18.68
C GLY A 60 22.58 1.88 -20.20
N LEU A 61 22.34 3.00 -20.88
CA LEU A 61 22.45 3.11 -22.35
C LEU A 61 23.89 2.91 -22.84
N ALA A 62 24.89 3.39 -22.10
CA ALA A 62 26.29 3.26 -22.46
C ALA A 62 26.85 1.84 -22.26
N VAL A 63 26.26 1.05 -21.34
CA VAL A 63 26.71 -0.33 -21.03
C VAL A 63 25.94 -1.37 -21.83
N SER A 64 24.74 -1.07 -22.33
CA SER A 64 23.97 -1.95 -23.21
C SER A 64 24.31 -1.82 -24.71
N GLY A 65 25.36 -1.06 -25.04
CA GLY A 65 25.86 -0.83 -26.40
C GLY A 65 26.98 -1.77 -26.81
#